data_AF-A0A2I8VPY5-F1
#
_entry.id   AF-A0A2I8VPY5-F1
#
_cell.length_a   1.000
_cell.length_b   1.000
_cell.length_c   1.000
_cell.angle_alpha   90.00
_cell.angle_beta   90.00
_cell.angle_gamma   90.00
#
_symmetry.space_group_name_H-M   'P 1'
#
loop_
_entity.id
_entity.type
_entity.pdbx_description
1 polymer ?
#
loop_
_entity_poly.entity_id
_entity_poly.type
_entity_poly.pdbx_seq_one_letter_code
_entity_poly.pdbx_strand_id
1 'polypeptide(L)'
;MLAVFLLGAGLSLARNGALTTRTASLALLSGLFGLVVFQFTVGNVWGYAVEYYNAGGRWTDLPFLVPFVAAGLAGAVVALRFESLAAGAWTAFWTFVVVAGLVAITAWMAVGYRDVAE
;
A
#
# COMPACT_ATOMS: atom_id res chain seq x y z
N MET A 1 -7.84 -7.82 9.39
CA MET A 1 -6.70 -8.72 9.66
C MET A 1 -7.08 -10.19 9.55
N LEU A 2 -7.93 -10.73 10.44
CA LEU A 2 -8.33 -12.15 10.39
C LEU A 2 -8.79 -12.60 8.98
N ALA A 3 -9.64 -11.81 8.31
CA ALA A 3 -10.09 -12.13 6.95
C ALA A 3 -8.95 -12.27 5.93
N VAL A 4 -7.95 -11.38 5.99
CA VAL A 4 -6.77 -11.41 5.08
C VAL A 4 -5.92 -12.65 5.36
N PHE A 5 -5.69 -12.95 6.63
CA PHE A 5 -4.99 -14.17 7.03
C PHE A 5 -5.70 -15.42 6.51
N LEU A 6 -7.01 -15.51 6.74
CA LEU A 6 -7.82 -16.65 6.32
C LEU A 6 -7.87 -16.79 4.80
N LEU A 7 -7.92 -15.68 4.04
CA LEU A 7 -7.84 -15.72 2.59
C LEU A 7 -6.49 -16.25 2.10
N GLY A 8 -5.38 -15.75 2.65
CA GLY A 8 -4.04 -16.21 2.27
C GLY A 8 -3.78 -17.68 2.62
N ALA A 9 -4.18 -18.09 3.83
CA ALA A 9 -4.08 -19.48 4.26
C ALA A 9 -5.03 -20.40 3.47
N GLY A 10 -6.27 -19.98 3.26
CA GLY A 10 -7.29 -20.72 2.53
C GLY A 10 -6.92 -20.94 1.06
N LEU A 11 -6.44 -19.90 0.37
CA LEU A 11 -5.96 -20.02 -1.02
C LEU A 11 -4.76 -20.97 -1.13
N SER A 12 -3.85 -20.92 -0.16
CA SER A 12 -2.69 -21.82 -0.11
C SER A 12 -3.10 -23.27 0.10
N LEU A 13 -4.06 -23.54 1.01
CA LEU A 13 -4.61 -24.89 1.21
C LEU A 13 -5.36 -25.40 -0.02
N ALA A 14 -6.21 -24.56 -0.63
CA ALA A 14 -7.00 -24.92 -1.80
C ALA A 14 -6.14 -25.36 -3.00
N ARG A 15 -4.93 -24.79 -3.13
CA ARG A 15 -3.98 -25.15 -4.19
C ARG A 15 -3.20 -26.45 -3.94
N ASN A 16 -3.09 -26.88 -2.68
CA ASN A 16 -2.25 -28.01 -2.30
C ASN A 16 -3.01 -29.33 -2.11
N GLY A 17 -4.34 -29.31 -1.99
CA GLY A 17 -5.24 -30.47 -2.09
C GLY A 17 -5.16 -31.54 -0.99
N ALA A 18 -4.00 -31.71 -0.35
CA ALA A 18 -3.75 -32.66 0.74
C ALA A 18 -3.33 -31.93 2.02
N LEU A 19 -3.93 -32.31 3.16
CA LEU A 19 -3.59 -31.77 4.46
C LEU A 19 -2.45 -32.55 5.10
N THR A 20 -1.25 -32.02 4.93
CA THR A 20 -0.01 -32.49 5.57
C THR A 20 0.55 -31.41 6.50
N THR A 21 1.47 -31.77 7.40
CA THR A 21 2.18 -30.80 8.24
C THR A 21 2.88 -29.72 7.40
N ARG A 22 3.49 -30.11 6.28
CA ARG A 22 4.17 -29.18 5.37
C ARG A 22 3.20 -28.17 4.75
N THR A 23 2.05 -28.62 4.25
CA THR A 23 1.05 -27.75 3.63
C THR A 23 0.38 -26.84 4.66
N ALA A 24 0.19 -27.32 5.90
CA ALA A 24 -0.30 -26.49 7.00
C ALA A 24 0.68 -25.34 7.31
N SER A 25 1.98 -25.62 7.39
CA SER A 25 3.01 -24.58 7.60
C SER A 25 3.06 -23.57 6.45
N LEU A 26 2.99 -24.03 5.19
CA LEU A 26 2.94 -23.14 4.02
C LEU A 26 1.70 -22.26 4.00
N ALA A 27 0.55 -22.79 4.42
CA ALA A 27 -0.68 -22.03 4.52
C ALA A 27 -0.60 -20.95 5.60
N LEU A 28 -0.05 -21.28 6.77
CA LEU A 28 0.21 -20.32 7.83
C LEU A 28 1.12 -19.18 7.35
N LEU A 29 2.25 -19.53 6.72
CA LEU A 29 3.18 -18.55 6.15
C LEU A 29 2.53 -17.69 5.07
N SER A 30 1.69 -18.28 4.21
CA SER A 30 0.96 -17.55 3.16
C SER A 30 -0.03 -16.54 3.76
N GLY A 31 -0.76 -16.95 4.82
CA GLY A 31 -1.68 -16.07 5.55
C GLY A 31 -0.95 -14.92 6.25
N LEU A 32 0.15 -15.22 6.94
CA LEU A 32 1.00 -14.21 7.60
C LEU A 32 1.63 -13.25 6.59
N PHE A 33 2.12 -13.77 5.47
CA PHE A 33 2.65 -12.94 4.38
C PHE A 33 1.59 -12.01 3.81
N GLY A 34 0.37 -12.52 3.56
CA GLY A 34 -0.77 -11.71 3.13
C GLY A 34 -1.11 -10.60 4.13
N LEU A 35 -1.05 -10.88 5.44
CA LEU A 35 -1.23 -9.86 6.48
C LEU A 35 -0.16 -8.76 6.40
N VAL A 36 1.11 -9.14 6.27
CA VAL A 36 2.22 -8.17 6.17
C VAL A 36 2.02 -7.29 4.95
N VAL A 37 1.74 -7.88 3.78
CA VAL A 37 1.47 -7.13 2.55
C VAL A 37 0.25 -6.20 2.71
N PHE A 38 -0.83 -6.67 3.34
CA PHE A 38 -2.01 -5.84 3.59
C PHE A 38 -1.70 -4.65 4.50
N GLN A 39 -0.95 -4.88 5.59
CA GLN A 39 -0.56 -3.80 6.50
C GLN A 39 0.36 -2.79 5.81
N PHE A 40 1.34 -3.25 5.04
CA PHE A 40 2.20 -2.36 4.28
C PHE A 40 1.45 -1.60 3.19
N THR A 41 0.34 -2.10 2.67
CA THR A 41 -0.41 -1.40 1.62
C THR A 41 -1.49 -0.51 2.21
N VAL A 42 -2.52 -1.12 2.81
CA VAL A 42 -3.67 -0.40 3.37
C VAL A 42 -3.27 0.42 4.59
N GLY A 43 -2.34 -0.08 5.41
CA GLY A 43 -1.85 0.68 6.56
C GLY A 43 -1.10 1.94 6.14
N ASN A 44 -0.25 1.89 5.10
CA ASN A 44 0.43 3.09 4.58
C ASN A 44 -0.55 4.09 3.96
N VAL A 45 -1.54 3.61 3.19
CA VAL A 45 -2.58 4.48 2.61
C VAL A 45 -3.40 5.16 3.71
N TRP A 46 -3.80 4.40 4.73
CA TRP A 46 -4.57 4.93 5.84
C TRP A 46 -3.75 5.91 6.68
N GLY A 47 -2.49 5.56 6.99
CA GLY A 47 -1.55 6.44 7.68
C GLY A 47 -1.39 7.78 6.95
N TYR A 48 -1.14 7.73 5.64
CA TYR A 48 -1.06 8.93 4.80
C TYR A 48 -2.34 9.77 4.86
N ALA A 49 -3.52 9.16 4.76
CA ALA A 49 -4.80 9.88 4.79
C ALA A 49 -5.11 10.52 6.15
N VAL A 50 -4.79 9.82 7.24
CA VAL A 50 -4.98 10.33 8.60
C VAL A 50 -3.99 11.46 8.88
N GLU A 51 -2.71 11.30 8.53
CA GLU A 51 -1.69 12.34 8.73
C GLU A 51 -2.01 13.61 7.94
N TYR A 52 -2.41 13.47 6.67
CA TYR A 52 -2.79 14.61 5.83
C TYR A 52 -4.01 15.35 6.40
N TYR A 53 -5.02 14.61 6.88
CA TYR A 53 -6.19 15.22 7.53
C TYR A 53 -5.85 15.90 8.85
N ASN A 54 -5.01 15.26 9.68
CA ASN A 54 -4.57 15.82 10.95
C ASN A 54 -3.69 17.07 10.77
N ALA A 55 -3.02 17.21 9.64
CA ALA A 55 -2.31 18.42 9.24
C ALA A 55 -3.25 19.55 8.74
N GLY A 56 -4.57 19.37 8.84
CA GLY A 56 -5.59 20.34 8.44
C GLY A 56 -6.02 20.25 6.97
N GLY A 57 -5.52 19.26 6.22
CA GLY A 57 -5.90 19.01 4.84
C GLY A 57 -7.25 18.30 4.68
N ARG A 58 -7.77 18.27 3.46
CA ARG A 58 -8.99 17.52 3.09
C ARG A 58 -8.67 16.41 2.10
N TRP A 59 -9.44 15.32 2.14
CA TRP A 59 -9.27 14.19 1.21
C TRP A 59 -9.63 14.50 -0.24
N THR A 60 -10.13 15.70 -0.52
CA THR A 60 -10.40 16.20 -1.87
C THR A 60 -9.29 17.09 -2.40
N ASP A 61 -8.27 17.39 -1.58
CA ASP A 61 -7.19 18.28 -1.97
C ASP A 61 -6.34 17.64 -3.06
N LEU A 62 -5.90 18.44 -4.03
CA LEU A 62 -5.04 17.95 -5.11
C LEU A 62 -3.75 17.30 -4.57
N PRO A 63 -2.99 17.90 -3.62
CA PRO A 63 -1.81 17.26 -3.07
C PRO A 63 -2.08 15.89 -2.45
N PHE A 64 -3.24 15.71 -1.80
CA PHE A 64 -3.66 14.42 -1.27
C PHE A 64 -3.92 13.38 -2.38
N LEU A 65 -4.54 13.79 -3.49
CA LEU A 65 -4.90 12.90 -4.59
C LEU A 65 -3.71 12.53 -5.49
N VAL A 66 -2.68 13.38 -5.56
CA VAL A 66 -1.52 13.22 -6.46
C VAL A 66 -0.85 11.85 -6.33
N PRO A 67 -0.50 11.33 -5.14
CA PRO A 67 0.10 10.01 -5.00
C PRO A 67 -0.78 8.88 -5.54
N PHE A 68 -2.10 8.95 -5.32
CA PHE A 68 -3.05 7.93 -5.79
C PHE A 68 -3.19 7.93 -7.31
N VAL A 69 -3.32 9.11 -7.91
CA VAL A 69 -3.43 9.25 -9.36
C VAL A 69 -2.14 8.79 -10.03
N ALA A 70 -0.98 9.23 -9.53
CA ALA A 70 0.31 8.82 -10.06
C ALA A 70 0.51 7.30 -9.97
N ALA A 71 0.21 6.70 -8.80
CA ALA A 71 0.29 5.26 -8.59
C ALA A 71 -0.66 4.48 -9.50
N GLY A 72 -1.91 4.93 -9.63
CA GLY A 72 -2.92 4.30 -10.48
C GLY A 72 -2.50 4.31 -11.95
N LEU A 73 -2.02 5.44 -12.45
CA LEU A 73 -1.54 5.56 -13.83
C LEU A 73 -0.30 4.70 -14.09
N ALA A 74 0.72 4.79 -13.22
CA ALA A 74 1.95 4.02 -13.38
C ALA A 74 1.68 2.51 -13.31
N GLY A 75 0.85 2.08 -12.36
CA GLY A 75 0.43 0.68 -12.22
C GLY A 75 -0.35 0.18 -13.43
N ALA A 76 -1.31 0.97 -13.94
CA ALA A 76 -2.08 0.60 -15.12
C ALA A 76 -1.19 0.48 -16.36
N VAL A 77 -0.28 1.43 -16.58
CA VAL A 77 0.68 1.39 -17.70
C VAL A 77 1.54 0.14 -17.65
N VAL A 78 2.10 -0.21 -16.49
CA VAL A 78 2.94 -1.41 -16.33
C VAL A 78 2.11 -2.69 -16.49
N ALA A 79 0.91 -2.74 -15.90
CA ALA A 79 0.03 -3.90 -16.02
C ALA A 79 -0.31 -4.20 -17.49
N LEU A 80 -0.63 -3.16 -18.27
CA LEU A 80 -0.95 -3.28 -19.68
C LEU A 80 0.28 -3.59 -20.54
N ARG A 81 1.43 -2.99 -20.24
CA ARG A 81 2.66 -3.16 -21.04
C ARG A 81 3.28 -4.55 -20.91
N PHE A 82 3.17 -5.15 -19.72
CA PHE A 82 3.80 -6.42 -19.38
C PHE A 82 2.80 -7.56 -19.15
N GLU A 83 1.51 -7.30 -19.37
CA GLU A 83 0.41 -8.26 -19.16
C GLU A 83 0.44 -8.94 -17.78
N SER A 84 0.87 -8.18 -16.75
CA SER A 84 1.12 -8.69 -15.41
C SER A 84 0.52 -7.79 -14.34
N LEU A 85 -0.56 -8.27 -13.73
CA LEU A 85 -1.21 -7.59 -12.60
C LEU A 85 -0.27 -7.46 -11.40
N ALA A 86 0.60 -8.45 -11.18
CA ALA A 86 1.57 -8.43 -10.09
C ALA A 86 2.61 -7.32 -10.30
N ALA A 87 3.14 -7.18 -11.52
CA ALA A 87 4.07 -6.11 -11.86
C ALA A 87 3.40 -4.73 -11.72
N GLY A 88 2.18 -4.58 -12.23
CA GLY A 88 1.41 -3.34 -12.11
C GLY A 88 1.13 -2.95 -10.66
N ALA A 89 0.72 -3.89 -9.81
CA ALA A 89 0.48 -3.65 -8.39
C ALA A 89 1.77 -3.27 -7.64
N TRP A 90 2.88 -3.95 -7.94
CA TRP A 90 4.19 -3.62 -7.38
C TRP A 90 4.64 -2.20 -7.77
N THR A 91 4.51 -1.83 -9.04
CA THR A 91 4.79 -0.47 -9.50
C THR A 91 3.90 0.55 -8.83
N ALA A 92 2.57 0.33 -8.81
CA ALA A 92 1.64 1.25 -8.17
C ALA A 92 2.00 1.50 -6.71
N PHE A 93 2.33 0.45 -5.96
CA PHE A 93 2.73 0.55 -4.56
C PHE A 93 3.96 1.45 -4.38
N TRP A 94 5.05 1.19 -5.12
CA TRP A 94 6.27 1.98 -4.97
C TRP A 94 6.12 3.41 -5.49
N THR A 95 5.37 3.60 -6.57
CA THR A 95 5.03 4.95 -7.05
C THR A 95 4.25 5.71 -6.00
N PHE A 96 3.26 5.09 -5.34
CA PHE A 96 2.53 5.73 -4.24
C PHE A 96 3.49 6.16 -3.13
N VAL A 97 4.33 5.24 -2.63
CA VAL A 97 5.26 5.51 -1.52
C VAL A 97 6.19 6.68 -1.86
N VAL A 98 6.81 6.67 -3.04
CA VAL A 98 7.74 7.73 -3.46
C VAL A 98 7.03 9.07 -3.63
N VAL A 99 5.89 9.10 -4.33
CA VAL A 99 5.16 10.34 -4.61
C VAL A 99 4.56 10.91 -3.32
N ALA A 100 4.02 10.08 -2.44
CA ALA A 100 3.55 10.51 -1.12
C ALA A 100 4.68 11.13 -0.29
N GLY A 101 5.87 10.50 -0.28
CA GLY A 101 7.06 11.06 0.35
C GLY A 101 7.46 12.43 -0.23
N LEU A 102 7.42 12.59 -1.56
CA LEU A 102 7.69 13.87 -2.21
C LEU A 102 6.64 14.93 -1.86
N VAL A 103 5.35 14.57 -1.83
CA VAL A 103 4.28 15.48 -1.40
C VAL A 103 4.50 15.92 0.04
N ALA A 104 4.86 15.00 0.94
CA ALA A 104 5.16 15.33 2.33
C ALA A 104 6.34 16.31 2.46
N ILE A 105 7.45 16.06 1.74
CA ILE A 105 8.63 16.94 1.73
C ILE A 105 8.26 18.33 1.20
N THR A 106 7.54 18.39 0.08
CA THR A 106 7.15 19.67 -0.55
C THR A 106 6.18 20.45 0.32
N ALA A 107 5.20 19.79 0.97
CA ALA A 107 4.30 20.41 1.93
C ALA A 107 5.07 20.94 3.15
N TRP A 108 6.04 20.18 3.67
CA TRP A 108 6.89 20.61 4.77
C TRP A 108 7.72 21.86 4.40
N MET A 109 8.31 21.90 3.20
CA MET A 109 9.07 23.06 2.72
C MET A 109 8.18 24.29 2.45
N ALA A 110 6.96 24.08 1.93
CA ALA A 110 6.05 25.16 1.55
C ALA A 110 5.34 25.79 2.75
N VAL A 111 4.90 24.96 3.71
CA VAL A 111 4.16 25.42 4.90
C VAL A 111 5.15 25.85 5.98
N GLY A 112 6.28 25.14 6.13
CA GLY A 112 7.31 25.44 7.11
C GLY A 112 6.80 25.31 8.54
N TYR A 113 7.43 24.44 9.33
CA TYR A 113 7.53 24.73 10.76
C TYR A 113 8.45 25.96 10.88
N ARG A 114 7.90 27.15 10.65
CA ARG A 114 8.57 28.45 10.74
C ARG A 114 8.59 29.01 12.16
N ASP A 115 8.18 28.22 13.15
CA ASP A 115 8.17 28.64 14.55
C ASP A 115 9.38 28.08 15.30
N VAL A 116 10.59 28.52 14.96
CA VAL A 116 11.68 28.68 15.94
C VAL A 116 12.61 29.82 15.51
N ALA A 117 12.04 31.01 15.38
CA ALA A 117 12.79 32.26 15.35
C ALA A 117 11.97 33.35 16.07
N GLU A 118 11.69 33.11 17.35
CA GLU A 118 11.40 34.15 18.33
C GLU A 118 12.35 34.00 19.52
#